data_AF-A0A7V7V3R5-F1
#
_entry.id   AF-A0A7V7V3R5-F1
#
_cell.length_a   1.000
_cell.length_b   1.000
_cell.length_c   1.000
_cell.angle_alpha   90.00
_cell.angle_beta   90.00
_cell.angle_gamma   90.00
#
_symmetry.space_group_name_H-M   'P 1'
#
loop_
_entity.id
_entity.type
_entity.pdbx_description
1 polymer ?
#
loop_
_entity_poly.entity_id
_entity_poly.type
_entity_poly.pdbx_seq_one_letter_code
_entity_poly.pdbx_strand_id
1 'polypeptide(L)'
;MILAKKVRLIPTPEQEKVLRNHAGAARFAYNYCKRMSDRYYKLFGKSVSQLALQKRFTKIKKRKRFEWLKDINAQVPKQASKDFDTARK
;
A
#
# COMPACT_ATOMS: atom_id res chain seq x y z
N MET A 1 -2.13 -24.09 -28.48
CA MET A 1 -0.93 -23.22 -28.55
C MET A 1 -1.33 -21.84 -28.02
N ILE A 2 -0.79 -21.38 -26.89
CA ILE A 2 -1.10 -20.04 -26.37
C ILE A 2 -0.19 -19.05 -27.09
N LEU A 3 -0.77 -18.15 -27.89
CA LEU A 3 -0.04 -17.04 -28.50
C LEU A 3 0.10 -15.91 -27.48
N ALA A 4 1.32 -15.61 -27.05
CA ALA A 4 1.60 -14.48 -26.18
C ALA A 4 1.90 -13.22 -27.02
N LYS A 5 1.23 -12.11 -26.73
CA LYS A 5 1.53 -10.78 -27.30
C LYS A 5 2.17 -9.89 -26.24
N LYS A 6 3.32 -9.29 -26.57
CA LYS A 6 3.98 -8.30 -25.71
C LYS A 6 3.58 -6.89 -26.14
N VAL A 7 2.97 -6.14 -25.23
CA VAL A 7 2.52 -4.76 -25.48
C VAL A 7 3.24 -3.83 -24.50
N ARG A 8 3.71 -2.68 -24.98
CA ARG A 8 4.25 -1.59 -24.16
C ARG A 8 3.22 -0.47 -24.10
N LEU A 9 2.94 0.01 -22.89
CA LEU A 9 2.14 1.21 -22.70
C LEU A 9 3.00 2.45 -22.93
N ILE A 10 2.46 3.44 -23.64
CA ILE A 10 3.04 4.77 -23.82
C ILE A 10 2.09 5.76 -23.14
N PRO A 11 2.24 5.99 -21.83
CA PRO A 11 1.31 6.84 -21.08
C PRO A 11 1.49 8.33 -21.43
N THR A 12 0.39 9.08 -21.38
CA THR A 12 0.45 10.56 -21.38
C THR A 12 1.03 11.07 -20.06
N PRO A 13 1.49 12.34 -19.99
CA PRO A 13 1.98 12.93 -18.74
C PRO A 13 0.99 12.80 -17.56
N GLU A 14 -0.31 12.93 -17.82
CA GLU A 14 -1.38 12.79 -16.83
C GLU A 14 -1.48 11.34 -16.34
N GLN A 15 -1.41 10.38 -17.25
CA GLN A 15 -1.42 8.95 -16.92
C GLN A 15 -0.18 8.56 -16.13
N GLU A 16 1.01 9.04 -16.49
CA GLU A 16 2.22 8.83 -15.72
C GLU A 16 2.08 9.33 -14.28
N LYS A 17 1.53 10.54 -14.10
CA LYS A 17 1.28 11.10 -12.78
C LYS A 17 0.37 10.19 -11.95
N VAL A 18 -0.72 9.70 -12.54
CA VAL A 18 -1.64 8.76 -11.87
C VAL A 18 -0.92 7.47 -11.48
N LEU A 19 -0.16 6.87 -12.39
CA LEU A 19 0.60 5.63 -12.14
C LEU A 19 1.62 5.81 -11.02
N ARG A 20 2.41 6.89 -11.06
CA ARG A 20 3.41 7.21 -10.03
C ARG A 20 2.75 7.45 -8.67
N ASN A 21 1.61 8.15 -8.63
CA ASN A 21 0.87 8.38 -7.40
C ASN A 21 0.38 7.05 -6.78
N HIS A 22 -0.15 6.13 -7.59
CA HIS A 22 -0.61 4.82 -7.12
C HIS A 22 0.57 3.94 -6.63
N ALA A 23 1.68 3.93 -7.37
CA ALA A 23 2.90 3.23 -6.94
C ALA A 23 3.45 3.81 -5.61
N GLY A 24 3.46 5.15 -5.48
CA GLY A 24 3.85 5.84 -4.26
C GLY A 24 2.95 5.51 -3.08
N ALA A 25 1.63 5.46 -3.29
CA ALA A 25 0.66 5.08 -2.27
C ALA A 25 0.82 3.62 -1.81
N ALA A 26 1.09 2.70 -2.73
CA ALA A 26 1.40 1.30 -2.42
C ALA A 26 2.64 1.20 -1.52
N ARG A 27 3.75 1.85 -1.92
CA ARG A 27 4.99 1.90 -1.15
C ARG A 27 4.77 2.51 0.24
N PHE A 28 4.02 3.60 0.31
CA PHE A 28 3.70 4.26 1.57
C PHE A 28 2.92 3.33 2.52
N ALA A 29 1.88 2.66 2.02
CA ALA A 29 1.06 1.75 2.80
C ALA A 29 1.85 0.55 3.31
N TYR A 30 2.68 -0.06 2.46
CA TYR A 30 3.58 -1.16 2.82
C TYR A 30 4.51 -0.74 3.96
N ASN A 31 5.25 0.36 3.78
CA ASN A 31 6.21 0.86 4.76
C ASN A 31 5.54 1.27 6.08
N TYR A 32 4.34 1.83 6.00
CA TYR A 32 3.56 2.13 7.19
C TYR A 32 3.21 0.86 7.97
N CYS A 33 2.73 -0.18 7.30
CA CYS A 33 2.40 -1.47 7.92
C CYS A 33 3.64 -2.11 8.55
N LYS A 34 4.76 -2.15 7.83
CA LYS A 34 6.05 -2.64 8.35
C LYS A 34 6.47 -1.91 9.63
N ARG A 35 6.57 -0.57 9.56
CA ARG A 35 6.99 0.24 10.72
C ARG A 35 6.07 0.00 11.92
N MET A 36 4.78 -0.19 11.69
CA MET A 36 3.84 -0.44 12.77
C MET A 36 3.93 -1.84 13.35
N SER A 37 4.15 -2.85 12.51
CA SER A 37 4.44 -4.21 12.95
C SER A 37 5.71 -4.26 13.78
N ASP A 38 6.80 -3.68 13.27
CA ASP A 38 8.10 -3.64 13.96
C ASP A 38 7.98 -2.95 15.32
N ARG A 39 7.29 -1.80 15.37
CA ARG A 39 7.05 -1.08 16.63
C ARG A 39 6.20 -1.90 17.61
N TYR A 40 5.17 -2.58 17.13
CA TYR A 40 4.28 -3.36 17.98
C TYR A 40 5.04 -4.55 18.59
N TYR A 41 5.84 -5.25 17.78
CA TYR A 41 6.68 -6.33 18.27
C TYR A 41 7.70 -5.86 19.30
N LYS A 42 8.40 -4.74 19.05
CA LYS A 42 9.36 -4.16 20.01
C LYS A 42 8.73 -3.81 21.36
N LEU A 43 7.47 -3.39 21.38
CA LEU A 43 6.80 -2.96 22.62
C LEU A 43 6.12 -4.11 23.37
N PHE A 44 5.62 -5.12 22.67
CA PHE A 44 4.73 -6.14 23.25
C PHE A 44 5.22 -7.58 23.06
N GLY A 45 6.34 -7.80 22.35
CA GLY A 45 6.90 -9.13 22.07
C GLY A 45 6.04 -10.02 21.17
N LYS A 46 4.99 -9.47 20.54
CA LYS A 46 4.00 -10.23 19.75
C LYS A 46 3.69 -9.58 18.42
N SER A 47 3.21 -10.39 17.47
CA SER A 47 2.83 -9.91 16.14
C SER A 47 1.47 -9.20 16.17
N VAL A 48 1.27 -8.25 15.26
CA VAL A 48 -0.01 -7.59 15.02
C VAL A 48 -0.68 -8.20 13.81
N SER A 49 -2.00 -8.37 13.86
CA SER A 49 -2.74 -8.92 12.73
C SER A 49 -2.80 -7.91 11.57
N GLN A 50 -2.83 -8.47 10.36
CA GLN A 50 -3.00 -7.74 9.11
C GLN A 50 -4.24 -6.83 9.14
N LEU A 51 -5.38 -7.36 9.62
CA LEU A 51 -6.62 -6.62 9.73
C LEU A 51 -6.50 -5.42 10.68
N ALA A 52 -5.77 -5.57 11.80
CA ALA A 52 -5.52 -4.48 12.73
C ALA A 52 -4.67 -3.37 12.08
N LEU A 53 -3.64 -3.75 11.30
CA LEU A 53 -2.83 -2.80 10.52
C LEU A 53 -3.69 -2.01 9.52
N GLN A 54 -4.57 -2.68 8.77
CA GLN A 54 -5.49 -2.04 7.82
C GLN A 54 -6.48 -1.09 8.50
N LYS A 55 -7.09 -1.50 9.62
CA LYS A 55 -7.97 -0.63 10.41
C LYS A 55 -7.24 0.63 10.87
N ARG A 56 -5.99 0.49 11.32
CA ARG A 56 -5.16 1.63 11.72
C ARG A 56 -4.79 2.51 10.54
N PHE A 57 -4.46 1.94 9.38
CA PHE A 57 -4.18 2.68 8.15
C PHE A 57 -5.40 3.51 7.71
N THR A 58 -6.59 2.93 7.75
CA THR A 58 -7.86 3.62 7.43
C THR A 58 -8.13 4.81 8.34
N LYS A 59 -7.73 4.74 9.62
CA LYS A 59 -7.83 5.90 10.53
C LYS A 59 -6.81 6.98 10.19
N ILE A 60 -5.57 6.63 9.87
CA ILE A 60 -4.55 7.65 9.58
C ILE A 60 -4.79 8.37 8.26
N LYS A 61 -5.27 7.68 7.20
CA LYS A 61 -5.50 8.33 5.90
C LYS A 61 -6.51 9.48 5.95
N LYS A 62 -7.33 9.55 7.01
CA LYS A 62 -8.29 10.65 7.23
C LYS A 62 -7.63 11.94 7.76
N ARG A 63 -6.36 11.92 8.19
CA ARG A 63 -5.66 13.11 8.68
C ARG A 63 -5.29 14.01 7.51
N LYS A 64 -5.38 15.34 7.69
CA LYS A 64 -5.09 16.37 6.66
C LYS A 64 -3.77 16.14 5.92
N ARG A 65 -2.69 15.80 6.63
CA ARG A 65 -1.38 15.50 6.02
C ARG A 65 -1.34 14.31 5.06
N PHE A 66 -2.38 13.48 5.04
CA PHE A 66 -2.52 12.30 4.19
C PHE A 66 -3.71 12.41 3.23
N GLU A 67 -4.22 13.63 3.03
CA GLU A 67 -5.36 13.91 2.16
C GLU A 67 -5.12 13.49 0.72
N TRP A 68 -3.87 13.53 0.24
CA TRP A 68 -3.46 13.02 -1.07
C TRP A 68 -3.77 11.52 -1.31
N LEU A 69 -4.02 10.74 -0.24
CA LEU A 69 -4.45 9.34 -0.37
C LEU A 69 -5.94 9.19 -0.72
N LYS A 70 -6.74 10.27 -0.68
CA LYS A 70 -8.16 10.24 -1.07
C LYS A 70 -8.33 9.98 -2.57
N ASP A 71 -7.39 10.45 -3.37
CA ASP A 71 -7.40 10.31 -4.84
C ASP A 71 -6.87 8.95 -5.31
N ILE A 72 -6.48 8.08 -4.37
CA ILE A 72 -5.95 6.75 -4.66
C ILE A 72 -7.04 5.71 -4.49
N ASN A 73 -7.14 4.77 -5.44
CA ASN A 73 -8.03 3.63 -5.32
C ASN A 73 -7.77 2.86 -4.01
N ALA A 74 -8.81 2.61 -3.23
CA ALA A 74 -8.72 1.97 -1.92
C ALA A 74 -8.10 0.56 -1.94
N GLN A 75 -8.12 -0.13 -3.09
CA GLN A 75 -7.50 -1.45 -3.24
C GLN A 75 -5.97 -1.41 -3.20
N VAL A 76 -5.35 -0.31 -3.65
CA VAL A 76 -3.88 -0.17 -3.67
C VAL A 76 -3.26 -0.31 -2.27
N PRO A 77 -3.63 0.51 -1.27
CA PRO A 77 -3.09 0.34 0.07
C PRO A 77 -3.57 -0.96 0.75
N LYS A 78 -4.76 -1.46 0.38
CA LYS A 78 -5.28 -2.73 0.91
C LYS A 78 -4.41 -3.90 0.46
N GLN A 79 -4.04 -3.95 -0.82
CA GLN A 79 -3.19 -4.98 -1.39
C GLN A 79 -1.77 -4.86 -0.87
N ALA A 80 -1.18 -3.66 -0.85
CA ALA A 80 0.16 -3.45 -0.28
C ALA A 80 0.26 -3.90 1.19
N SER A 81 -0.80 -3.73 1.98
CA SER A 81 -0.86 -4.26 3.34
C SER A 81 -0.91 -5.79 3.40
N LYS A 82 -1.54 -6.46 2.42
CA LYS A 82 -1.51 -7.92 2.31
C LYS A 82 -0.13 -8.39 1.85
N ASP A 83 0.48 -7.71 0.89
CA ASP A 83 1.81 -8.07 0.39
C ASP A 83 2.85 -8.02 1.51
N PHE A 84 2.78 -7.00 2.38
CA PHE A 84 3.59 -6.95 3.59
C PHE A 84 3.30 -8.12 4.54
N ASP A 85 2.03 -8.48 4.73
CA ASP A 85 1.65 -9.60 5.59
C ASP A 85 2.14 -10.94 5.07
N THR A 86 2.17 -11.12 3.75
CA THR A 86 2.77 -12.28 3.09
C THR A 86 4.28 -12.28 3.27
N ALA A 87 4.95 -11.14 3.07
CA ALA A 87 6.41 -11.04 3.12
C ALA A 87 7.02 -11.20 4.53
N ARG A 88 6.24 -10.97 5.59
CA ARG A 88 6.70 -11.08 6.98
C ARG A 88 6.47 -12.45 7.63
N LYS A 89 5.75 -13.34 6.94
CA LYS A 89 5.58 -14.75 7.35
C LYS A 89 6.83 -15.51 6.99
#